data_AF-E1B5T3-F1
#
_entry.id   AF-E1B5T3-F1
#
_cell.length_a   1.000
_cell.length_b   1.000
_cell.length_c   1.000
_cell.angle_alpha   90.00
_cell.angle_beta   90.00
_cell.angle_gamma   90.00
#
_symmetry.space_group_name_H-M   'P 1'
#
loop_
_entity.id
_entity.type
_entity.pdbx_description
1 polymer ?
#
loop_
_entity_poly.entity_id
_entity_poly.type
_entity_poly.pdbx_seq_one_letter_code
_entity_poly.pdbx_strand_id
1 'polypeptide(L)'
;SSQLDVEGRDADSTEYQDGKEFGIGDLVWGKIKGFSWWPAMVVSWKATSKRQAMSGMRWVQWFGDGKFSEIPADKLVALGLFSQHFNLATFNKLVSYRKAMYHALEKARIRAGKT
;
A
#
# COMPACT_ATOMS: atom_id res chain seq x y z
N SER A 1 -3.26 -33.12 -0.21
CA SER A 1 -2.57 -31.88 -0.61
C SER A 1 -2.77 -30.84 0.47
N SER A 2 -1.89 -30.80 1.46
CA SER A 2 -1.99 -29.88 2.61
C SER A 2 -0.61 -29.42 3.10
N GLN A 3 0.44 -29.69 2.32
CA GLN A 3 1.82 -29.31 2.64
C GLN A 3 2.30 -28.06 1.89
N LEU A 4 1.50 -27.48 0.99
CA LEU A 4 1.88 -26.28 0.22
C LEU A 4 1.40 -24.96 0.84
N ASP A 5 0.55 -25.00 1.88
CA ASP A 5 -0.06 -23.79 2.46
C ASP A 5 0.60 -23.31 3.76
N VAL A 6 1.61 -24.03 4.27
CA VAL A 6 2.27 -23.72 5.56
C VAL A 6 3.59 -22.98 5.38
N GLU A 7 4.36 -23.22 4.30
CA GLU A 7 5.66 -22.57 4.07
C GLU A 7 5.55 -21.08 3.66
N GLY A 8 4.35 -20.60 3.29
CA GLY A 8 4.14 -19.22 2.86
C GLY A 8 4.10 -18.18 3.98
N ARG A 9 3.87 -18.59 5.24
CA ARG A 9 3.68 -17.64 6.37
C ARG A 9 4.98 -17.28 7.09
N ASP A 10 5.96 -18.18 7.13
CA ASP A 10 7.19 -17.95 7.91
C ASP A 10 8.23 -17.12 7.15
N ALA A 11 8.28 -17.21 5.82
CA ALA A 11 9.21 -16.44 4.97
C ALA A 11 8.74 -14.99 4.68
N ASP A 12 7.58 -14.58 5.19
CA ASP A 12 7.11 -13.18 5.18
C ASP A 12 7.60 -12.42 6.42
N SER A 13 8.03 -13.15 7.46
CA SER A 13 8.39 -12.57 8.76
C SER A 13 9.63 -11.69 8.73
N THR A 14 10.55 -11.88 7.77
CA THR A 14 11.81 -11.14 7.67
C THR A 14 11.78 -9.95 6.71
N GLU A 15 10.77 -9.83 5.85
CA GLU A 15 10.69 -8.71 4.92
C GLU A 15 10.38 -7.41 5.68
N TYR A 16 11.09 -6.33 5.35
CA TYR A 16 10.96 -5.03 6.02
C TYR A 16 11.39 -4.99 7.50
N GLN A 17 12.21 -5.93 7.96
CA GLN A 17 12.89 -5.86 9.28
C GLN A 17 14.09 -4.90 9.28
N ASP A 18 13.87 -3.65 8.88
CA ASP A 18 14.91 -2.60 8.73
C ASP A 18 14.76 -1.45 9.74
N GLY A 19 13.87 -1.61 10.72
CA GLY A 19 13.59 -0.59 11.74
C GLY A 19 12.82 0.63 11.22
N LYS A 20 12.31 0.59 9.98
CA LYS A 20 11.42 1.62 9.43
C LYS A 20 9.96 1.23 9.56
N GLU A 21 9.08 2.24 9.53
CA GLU A 21 7.64 2.04 9.59
C GLU A 21 7.10 1.28 8.37
N PHE A 22 5.88 0.77 8.55
CA PHE A 22 5.05 0.05 7.59
C PHE A 22 5.51 -1.38 7.25
N GLY A 23 4.61 -2.34 7.50
CA GLY A 23 4.77 -3.75 7.14
C GLY A 23 3.81 -4.18 6.02
N ILE A 24 3.94 -5.42 5.56
CA ILE A 24 3.08 -5.99 4.53
C ILE A 24 1.62 -5.93 4.98
N GLY A 25 0.76 -5.48 4.06
CA GLY A 25 -0.66 -5.31 4.30
C GLY A 25 -1.06 -3.93 4.78
N ASP A 26 -0.13 -3.08 5.25
CA ASP A 26 -0.49 -1.73 5.74
C ASP A 26 -1.11 -0.87 4.64
N LEU A 27 -2.20 -0.18 5.00
CA LEU A 27 -2.84 0.81 4.12
C LEU A 27 -2.16 2.15 4.31
N VAL A 28 -1.66 2.74 3.24
CA VAL A 28 -0.86 3.96 3.27
C VAL A 28 -1.31 4.96 2.22
N TRP A 29 -0.95 6.21 2.42
CA TRP A 29 -0.78 7.18 1.34
C TRP A 29 0.68 7.15 0.90
N GLY A 30 0.92 7.10 -0.40
CA GLY A 30 2.25 7.24 -0.98
C GLY A 30 2.40 8.55 -1.76
N LYS A 31 3.58 9.16 -1.67
CA LYS A 31 3.92 10.39 -2.39
C LYS A 31 4.97 10.14 -3.47
N ILE A 32 4.58 10.33 -4.72
CA ILE A 32 5.51 10.40 -5.86
C ILE A 32 5.56 11.82 -6.43
N LYS A 33 6.70 12.17 -7.05
CA LYS A 33 6.90 13.49 -7.66
C LYS A 33 5.92 13.69 -8.82
N GLY A 34 5.26 14.85 -8.86
CA GLY A 34 4.31 15.21 -9.92
C GLY A 34 2.87 14.73 -9.74
N PHE A 35 2.56 13.96 -8.68
CA PHE A 35 1.20 13.48 -8.40
C PHE A 35 0.73 13.90 -7.01
N SER A 36 -0.58 13.93 -6.79
CA SER A 36 -1.16 14.04 -5.44
C SER A 36 -0.77 12.82 -4.58
N TRP A 37 -0.92 12.92 -3.26
CA TRP A 37 -0.89 11.73 -2.40
C TRP A 37 -1.90 10.71 -2.91
N TRP A 38 -1.48 9.46 -3.04
CA TRP A 38 -2.32 8.40 -3.61
C TRP A 38 -2.41 7.21 -2.66
N PRO A 39 -3.58 6.56 -2.52
CA PRO A 39 -3.72 5.43 -1.61
C PRO A 39 -3.03 4.19 -2.17
N ALA A 40 -2.39 3.42 -1.29
CA ALA A 40 -1.72 2.18 -1.63
C ALA A 40 -1.81 1.17 -0.48
N MET A 41 -1.38 -0.06 -0.77
CA MET A 41 -1.09 -1.07 0.24
C MET A 41 0.37 -1.51 0.13
N VAL A 42 1.05 -1.65 1.26
CA VAL A 42 2.38 -2.27 1.29
C VAL A 42 2.24 -3.77 0.97
N VAL A 43 3.08 -4.28 0.09
CA VAL A 43 3.05 -5.67 -0.39
C VAL A 43 4.44 -6.30 -0.32
N SER A 44 4.50 -7.63 -0.30
CA SER A 44 5.77 -8.34 -0.49
C SER A 44 6.31 -8.10 -1.90
N TRP A 45 7.64 -8.02 -2.04
CA TRP A 45 8.30 -8.04 -3.36
C TRP A 45 7.88 -9.25 -4.21
N LYS A 46 7.53 -10.38 -3.59
CA LYS A 46 7.05 -11.60 -4.26
C LYS A 46 5.79 -11.33 -5.11
N ALA A 47 4.91 -10.45 -4.65
CA ALA A 47 3.70 -10.06 -5.39
C ALA A 47 4.00 -9.21 -6.63
N THR A 48 5.19 -8.60 -6.70
CA THR A 48 5.57 -7.70 -7.79
C THR A 48 6.27 -8.42 -8.95
N SER A 49 6.70 -9.67 -8.75
CA SER A 49 7.59 -10.41 -9.66
C SER A 49 8.90 -9.66 -10.01
N LYS A 50 9.36 -8.80 -9.10
CA LYS A 50 10.62 -8.03 -9.22
C LYS A 50 11.60 -8.44 -8.12
N ARG A 51 12.63 -7.62 -7.90
CA ARG A 51 13.61 -7.80 -6.82
C ARG A 51 13.06 -7.37 -5.46
N GLN A 52 13.69 -7.87 -4.39
CA GLN A 52 13.53 -7.35 -3.03
C GLN A 52 13.71 -5.83 -2.99
N ALA A 53 12.90 -5.16 -2.16
CA ALA A 53 13.07 -3.74 -1.93
C ALA A 53 14.42 -3.47 -1.25
N MET A 54 15.03 -2.32 -1.54
CA MET A 54 16.20 -1.87 -0.80
C MET A 54 15.82 -1.57 0.65
N SER A 55 16.79 -1.69 1.58
CA SER A 55 16.56 -1.32 2.99
C SER A 55 16.02 0.11 3.11
N GLY A 56 14.96 0.28 3.88
CA GLY A 56 14.21 1.53 4.05
C GLY A 56 13.19 1.84 2.95
N MET A 57 13.05 0.97 1.94
CA MET A 57 12.02 1.07 0.91
C MET A 57 10.89 0.07 1.16
N ARG A 58 9.73 0.34 0.57
CA ARG A 58 8.56 -0.57 0.55
C ARG A 58 8.06 -0.73 -0.88
N TRP A 59 7.76 -1.96 -1.26
CA TRP A 59 6.87 -2.18 -2.40
C TRP A 59 5.45 -1.82 -1.99
N VAL A 60 4.82 -0.98 -2.78
CA VAL A 60 3.40 -0.65 -2.64
C VAL A 60 2.65 -1.00 -3.91
N GLN A 61 1.42 -1.45 -3.74
CA GLN A 61 0.44 -1.58 -4.81
C GLN A 61 -0.56 -0.43 -4.74
N TRP A 62 -0.66 0.36 -5.81
CA TRP A 62 -1.59 1.49 -5.87
C TRP A 62 -3.03 1.02 -6.04
N PHE A 63 -3.94 1.59 -5.26
CA PHE A 63 -5.37 1.38 -5.50
C PHE A 63 -5.79 2.11 -6.80
N GLY A 64 -6.71 1.48 -7.55
CA GLY A 64 -7.27 2.01 -8.78
C GLY A 64 -6.72 1.34 -10.04
N ASP A 65 -5.39 1.32 -10.21
CA ASP A 65 -4.71 0.71 -11.37
C ASP A 65 -3.87 -0.53 -11.03
N GLY A 66 -3.62 -0.82 -9.75
CA GLY A 66 -2.93 -2.01 -9.30
C GLY A 66 -1.43 -2.04 -9.60
N LYS A 67 -0.84 -0.92 -10.06
CA LYS A 67 0.59 -0.86 -10.37
C LYS A 67 1.43 -0.91 -9.10
N PHE A 68 2.65 -1.42 -9.25
CA PHE A 68 3.63 -1.51 -8.17
C PHE A 68 4.67 -0.40 -8.25
N SER A 69 5.08 0.13 -7.11
CA SER A 69 6.19 1.07 -6.99
C SER A 69 7.00 0.77 -5.73
N GLU A 70 8.31 0.95 -5.82
CA GLU A 70 9.21 0.90 -4.67
C GLU A 70 9.37 2.33 -4.16
N ILE A 71 9.02 2.58 -2.91
CA ILE A 71 8.94 3.93 -2.34
C ILE A 71 9.67 3.96 -0.99
N PRO A 72 10.44 5.02 -0.70
CA PRO A 72 11.01 5.23 0.63
C PRO A 72 9.93 5.24 1.72
N ALA A 73 10.18 4.59 2.85
CA ALA A 73 9.21 4.55 3.95
C ALA A 73 8.85 5.95 4.50
N ASP A 74 9.76 6.93 4.41
CA ASP A 74 9.53 8.33 4.79
C ASP A 74 8.65 9.12 3.81
N LYS A 75 8.34 8.55 2.64
CA LYS A 75 7.36 9.07 1.66
C LYS A 75 6.02 8.36 1.76
N LEU A 76 5.84 7.53 2.78
CA LEU A 76 4.59 6.87 3.12
C LEU A 76 4.06 7.45 4.43
N VAL A 77 2.73 7.47 4.54
CA VAL A 77 2.03 7.76 5.79
C VAL A 77 0.82 6.85 5.91
N ALA A 78 0.37 6.55 7.13
CA ALA A 78 -0.79 5.70 7.33
C ALA A 78 -2.06 6.26 6.66
N LEU A 79 -2.87 5.39 6.03
CA LEU A 79 -4.12 5.80 5.38
C LEU A 79 -5.08 6.51 6.35
N GLY A 80 -5.00 6.16 7.64
CA GLY A 80 -5.76 6.77 8.73
C GLY A 80 -5.55 8.28 8.90
N LEU A 81 -4.44 8.85 8.41
CA LEU A 81 -4.22 10.29 8.31
C LEU A 81 -4.98 10.90 7.12
N PHE A 82 -6.25 10.49 6.94
CA PHE A 82 -7.04 10.69 5.73
C PHE A 82 -7.28 12.18 5.42
N SER A 83 -7.73 12.96 6.39
CA SER A 83 -8.04 14.39 6.18
C SER A 83 -6.84 15.23 5.79
N GLN A 84 -5.63 14.81 6.17
CA GLN A 84 -4.39 15.52 5.88
C GLN A 84 -3.89 15.26 4.44
N HIS A 85 -4.17 14.07 3.89
CA HIS A 85 -3.57 13.60 2.64
C HIS A 85 -4.60 13.47 1.50
N PHE A 86 -5.89 13.43 1.83
CA PHE A 86 -6.96 13.46 0.83
C PHE A 86 -6.95 14.79 0.06
N ASN A 87 -6.87 14.71 -1.26
CA ASN A 87 -6.89 15.88 -2.13
C ASN A 87 -8.26 16.06 -2.81
N LEU A 88 -9.07 17.01 -2.30
CA LEU A 88 -10.42 17.28 -2.82
C LEU A 88 -10.42 17.73 -4.29
N ALA A 89 -9.47 18.59 -4.69
CA ALA A 89 -9.38 19.06 -6.08
C ALA A 89 -9.10 17.90 -7.05
N THR A 90 -8.22 16.98 -6.66
CA THR A 90 -7.91 15.76 -7.43
C THR A 90 -9.10 14.82 -7.46
N PHE A 91 -9.80 14.65 -6.33
CA PHE A 91 -11.02 13.84 -6.26
C PHE A 91 -12.11 14.35 -7.20
N ASN A 92 -12.30 15.67 -7.29
CA ASN A 92 -13.29 16.26 -8.18
C ASN A 92 -12.88 16.12 -9.65
N LYS A 93 -11.59 16.29 -9.96
CA LYS A 93 -11.07 16.28 -11.34
C LYS A 93 -10.87 14.88 -11.93
N LEU A 94 -10.30 13.95 -11.16
CA LEU A 94 -9.81 12.67 -11.69
C LEU A 94 -10.71 11.50 -11.30
N VAL A 95 -11.33 10.87 -12.31
CA VAL A 95 -12.10 9.62 -12.14
C VAL A 95 -11.23 8.51 -11.55
N SER A 96 -9.97 8.43 -11.97
CA SER A 96 -9.00 7.45 -11.46
C SER A 96 -8.76 7.59 -9.96
N TYR A 97 -8.70 8.83 -9.45
CA TYR A 97 -8.55 9.09 -8.02
C TYR A 97 -9.80 8.66 -7.24
N ARG A 98 -11.00 8.93 -7.77
CA ARG A 98 -12.26 8.46 -7.15
C ARG A 98 -12.32 6.94 -7.07
N LYS A 99 -11.93 6.24 -8.15
CA LYS A 99 -11.83 4.78 -8.17
C LYS A 99 -10.82 4.27 -7.14
N ALA A 100 -9.65 4.91 -7.05
CA ALA A 100 -8.63 4.57 -6.06
C ALA A 100 -9.15 4.73 -4.62
N MET A 101 -9.83 5.85 -4.32
CA MET A 101 -10.48 6.08 -3.03
C MET A 101 -11.49 5.00 -2.69
N TYR A 102 -12.38 4.65 -3.63
CA TYR A 102 -13.39 3.62 -3.42
C TYR A 102 -12.76 2.28 -3.01
N HIS A 103 -11.78 1.79 -3.77
CA HIS A 103 -11.14 0.51 -3.46
C HIS A 103 -10.34 0.55 -2.14
N ALA A 104 -9.66 1.66 -1.84
CA ALA A 104 -8.92 1.82 -0.59
C ALA A 104 -9.85 1.82 0.63
N LEU A 105 -10.94 2.58 0.56
CA LEU A 105 -11.92 2.69 1.65
C LEU A 105 -12.73 1.41 1.81
N GLU A 106 -13.05 0.69 0.72
CA GLU A 106 -13.71 -0.60 0.81
C GLU A 106 -12.80 -1.63 1.52
N LYS A 107 -11.50 -1.64 1.19
CA LYS A 107 -10.54 -2.49 1.89
C LYS A 107 -10.43 -2.14 3.38
N ALA A 108 -10.42 -0.85 3.72
CA ALA A 108 -10.40 -0.39 5.10
C ALA A 108 -11.68 -0.77 5.84
N ARG A 109 -12.85 -0.63 5.18
CA ARG A 109 -14.17 -0.98 5.72
C ARG A 109 -14.24 -2.46 6.10
N ILE A 110 -13.83 -3.34 5.18
CA ILE A 110 -13.78 -4.80 5.41
C ILE A 110 -12.90 -5.12 6.62
N ARG A 111 -11.71 -4.51 6.74
CA ARG A 111 -10.80 -4.73 7.86
C ARG A 111 -11.31 -4.19 9.19
N ALA A 112 -12.08 -3.10 9.16
CA ALA A 112 -12.66 -2.49 10.35
C ALA A 112 -13.97 -3.15 10.81
N GLY A 113 -14.50 -4.13 10.06
CA GLY A 113 -15.76 -4.79 10.38
C GLY A 113 -16.99 -3.85 10.30
N LYS A 114 -16.89 -2.73 9.59
CA LYS A 114 -17.99 -1.76 9.47
C LYS A 114 -18.95 -2.16 8.35
N THR A 115 -20.21 -2.45 8.67
CA THR A 115 -21.30 -2.67 7.69
C THR A 115 -21.95 -1.36 7.29
#